data_AF-A0A226F5M8-F1
#
_entry.id   AF-A0A226F5M8-F1
#
_cell.length_a   1.000
_cell.length_b   1.000
_cell.length_c   1.000
_cell.angle_alpha   90.00
_cell.angle_beta   90.00
_cell.angle_gamma   90.00
#
_symmetry.space_group_name_H-M   'P 1'
#
loop_
_entity.id
_entity.type
_entity.pdbx_description
1 polymer ?
#
loop_
_entity_poly.entity_id
_entity_poly.type
_entity_poly.pdbx_seq_one_letter_code
_entity_poly.pdbx_strand_id
1 'polypeptide(L)'
;MASATQYVLTLLILAAVLINERSASPTRNVTKVLKQGGKKVYAHVMPWFETKESSGNGQWGIHWTMATRNPDNVDGTGRREIAAYYYPDINLYPSGAEGLIDYQIQQMKYAGIDGVLMDWPGTAQAYDYPKNAQNAHNFIQKLEAGTDQSQGSCRCLP
;
A
#
# COMPACT_ATOMS: atom_id res chain seq x y z
N MET A 1 21.08 25.14 -42.39
CA MET A 1 20.11 25.66 -41.40
C MET A 1 18.92 24.73 -41.39
N ALA A 2 18.68 23.98 -40.31
CA ALA A 2 17.53 23.08 -40.22
C ALA A 2 16.25 23.90 -40.03
N SER A 3 15.20 23.61 -40.81
CA SER A 3 13.90 24.29 -40.75
C SER A 3 13.19 24.01 -39.43
N ALA A 4 12.40 24.96 -38.92
CA ALA A 4 11.56 24.80 -37.73
C ALA A 4 10.66 23.55 -37.79
N THR A 5 10.27 23.13 -38.99
CA THR A 5 9.50 21.91 -39.24
C THR A 5 10.25 20.63 -38.85
N GLN A 6 11.59 20.60 -38.99
CA GLN A 6 12.43 19.47 -38.62
C GLN A 6 12.43 19.25 -37.10
N TYR A 7 12.48 20.33 -36.32
CA TYR A 7 12.49 20.26 -34.85
C TYR A 7 11.15 19.78 -34.29
N VAL A 8 10.03 20.26 -34.85
CA VAL A 8 8.68 19.82 -34.44
C VAL A 8 8.47 18.34 -34.74
N LEU A 9 8.90 17.87 -35.92
CA LEU A 9 8.79 16.45 -36.27
C LEU A 9 9.65 15.57 -35.36
N THR A 10 10.86 16.02 -35.02
CA THR A 10 11.77 15.28 -34.12
C THR A 10 11.21 15.21 -32.70
N LEU A 11 10.59 16.29 -32.19
CA LEU A 11 9.94 16.32 -30.88
C LEU A 11 8.69 15.42 -30.81
N LEU A 12 7.89 15.36 -31.88
CA LEU A 12 6.72 14.48 -31.94
C LEU A 12 7.13 13.00 -32.01
N ILE A 13 8.20 12.67 -32.73
CA ILE A 13 8.74 11.31 -32.79
C ILE A 13 9.31 10.89 -31.42
N LEU A 14 10.05 11.77 -30.73
CA LEU A 14 10.53 11.50 -29.37
C LEU A 14 9.38 11.29 -28.38
N ALA A 15 8.34 12.12 -28.44
CA ALA A 15 7.16 11.96 -27.60
C ALA A 15 6.44 10.64 -27.87
N ALA A 16 6.30 10.24 -29.15
CA ALA A 16 5.68 8.97 -29.51
C ALA A 16 6.48 7.75 -29.05
N VAL A 17 7.82 7.80 -29.12
CA VAL A 17 8.69 6.73 -28.62
C VAL A 17 8.60 6.60 -27.09
N LEU A 18 8.56 7.73 -26.36
CA LEU A 18 8.41 7.72 -24.89
C LEU A 18 7.04 7.20 -24.42
N ILE A 19 5.98 7.33 -25.22
CA ILE A 19 4.64 6.81 -24.88
C ILE A 19 4.55 5.28 -25.11
N ASN A 20 5.35 4.73 -26.03
CA ASN A 20 5.21 3.35 -26.48
C ASN A 20 6.02 2.32 -25.67
N GLU A 21 6.91 2.76 -24.78
CA GLU A 21 7.69 1.88 -23.90
C GLU A 21 6.98 1.53 -22.59
N ARG A 22 5.69 1.15 -22.66
CA ARG A 22 5.13 0.30 -21.60
C ARG A 22 5.77 -1.07 -21.72
N SER A 23 6.93 -1.25 -21.08
CA SER A 23 7.55 -2.56 -20.89
C SER A 23 6.49 -3.54 -20.36
N ALA A 24 6.16 -4.55 -21.16
CA ALA A 24 5.42 -5.69 -20.68
C ALA A 24 6.26 -6.33 -19.57
N SER A 25 5.73 -6.38 -18.35
CA SER A 25 6.42 -7.06 -17.25
C SER A 25 6.64 -8.52 -17.64
N PRO A 26 7.86 -9.07 -17.44
CA PRO A 26 8.13 -10.46 -17.76
C PRO A 26 7.16 -11.35 -16.99
N THR A 27 6.56 -12.32 -17.69
CA THR A 27 5.72 -13.35 -17.09
C THR A 27 6.57 -14.18 -16.12
N ARG A 28 6.41 -13.91 -14.82
CA ARG A 28 7.10 -14.64 -13.77
C ARG A 28 6.40 -15.99 -13.59
N ASN A 29 7.11 -17.09 -13.82
CA ASN A 29 6.63 -18.42 -13.45
C ASN A 29 6.58 -18.52 -11.92
N VAL A 30 5.40 -18.26 -11.33
CA VAL A 30 5.18 -18.35 -9.89
C VAL A 30 4.86 -19.80 -9.54
N THR A 31 5.82 -20.50 -8.93
CA THR A 31 5.57 -21.83 -8.35
C THR A 31 4.65 -21.67 -7.14
N LYS A 32 3.48 -22.32 -7.19
CA LYS A 32 2.54 -22.33 -6.07
C LYS A 32 3.15 -23.10 -4.90
N VAL A 33 3.50 -22.41 -3.82
CA VAL A 33 3.90 -23.03 -2.56
C VAL A 33 2.63 -23.49 -1.84
N LEU A 34 2.52 -24.79 -1.55
CA LEU A 34 1.37 -25.34 -0.84
C LEU A 34 1.58 -25.20 0.67
N LYS A 35 0.56 -24.67 1.34
CA LYS A 35 0.51 -24.62 2.80
C LYS A 35 0.50 -26.04 3.36
N GLN A 36 1.38 -26.30 4.34
CA GLN A 36 1.41 -27.57 5.07
C GLN A 36 0.42 -27.51 6.25
N GLY A 37 -0.42 -28.54 6.38
CA GLY A 37 -1.43 -28.63 7.44
C GLY A 37 -2.77 -27.94 7.10
N GLY A 38 -3.87 -28.48 7.61
CA GLY A 38 -5.23 -28.03 7.29
C GLY A 38 -5.77 -26.87 8.14
N LYS A 39 -4.97 -26.32 9.07
CA LYS A 39 -5.43 -25.24 9.96
C LYS A 39 -5.39 -23.89 9.24
N LYS A 40 -6.45 -23.11 9.42
CA LYS A 40 -6.53 -21.73 8.96
C LYS A 40 -5.75 -20.79 9.88
N VAL A 41 -4.99 -19.89 9.28
CA VAL A 41 -4.21 -18.87 9.99
C VAL A 41 -4.70 -17.50 9.53
N TYR A 42 -5.07 -16.65 10.50
CA TYR A 42 -5.57 -15.30 10.24
C TYR A 42 -4.63 -14.27 10.86
N ALA A 43 -4.45 -13.14 10.17
CA ALA A 43 -3.68 -12.01 10.69
C ALA A 43 -4.60 -10.88 11.13
N HIS A 44 -4.36 -10.33 12.32
CA HIS A 44 -5.03 -9.11 12.77
C HIS A 44 -4.35 -7.89 12.14
N VAL A 45 -5.11 -7.08 11.40
CA VAL A 45 -4.61 -5.91 10.68
C VAL A 45 -5.19 -4.66 11.32
N MET A 46 -4.30 -3.73 11.70
CA MET A 46 -4.63 -2.43 12.27
C MET A 46 -4.36 -1.33 11.24
N PRO A 47 -5.39 -0.75 10.60
CA PRO A 47 -5.22 0.21 9.50
C PRO A 47 -5.09 1.66 10.02
N TRP A 48 -4.31 1.89 11.07
CA TRP A 48 -4.39 3.10 11.92
C TRP A 48 -3.12 3.99 11.96
N PHE A 49 -2.09 3.64 11.19
CA PHE A 49 -0.86 4.44 11.11
C PHE A 49 -0.96 5.53 10.04
N GLU A 50 -0.50 6.75 10.36
CA GLU A 50 -0.57 7.90 9.47
C GLU A 50 0.70 8.75 9.51
N THR A 51 1.18 9.13 8.33
CA THR A 51 2.21 10.17 8.15
C THR A 51 1.60 11.57 8.25
N LYS A 52 2.42 12.62 8.30
CA LYS A 52 1.95 14.01 8.27
C LYS A 52 1.14 14.33 7.03
N GLU A 53 1.55 13.76 5.90
CA GLU A 53 0.94 13.99 4.59
C GLU A 53 -0.42 13.30 4.49
N SER A 54 -0.56 12.11 5.08
CA SER A 54 -1.73 11.25 4.92
C SER A 54 -2.82 11.49 5.97
N SER A 55 -2.47 12.04 7.14
CA SER A 55 -3.40 12.31 8.24
C SER A 55 -4.43 13.40 7.94
N GLY A 56 -4.20 14.23 6.92
CA GLY A 56 -5.10 15.31 6.51
C GLY A 56 -5.05 16.56 7.41
N ASN A 57 -4.38 16.50 8.56
CA ASN A 57 -4.18 17.63 9.48
C ASN A 57 -2.71 18.08 9.59
N GLY A 58 -1.81 17.48 8.81
CA GLY A 58 -0.39 17.82 8.80
C GLY A 58 0.40 17.31 10.02
N GLN A 59 -0.22 16.48 10.87
CA GLN A 59 0.38 15.92 12.08
C GLN A 59 0.66 14.42 11.91
N TRP A 60 1.63 13.90 12.67
CA TRP A 60 1.84 12.45 12.78
C TRP A 60 0.63 11.78 13.42
N GLY A 61 0.21 10.63 12.89
CA GLY A 61 -0.87 9.83 13.46
C GLY A 61 -0.58 9.43 14.90
N ILE A 62 -1.64 9.38 15.73
CA ILE A 62 -1.52 9.08 17.17
C ILE A 62 -0.82 7.73 17.43
N HIS A 63 -0.96 6.77 16.51
CA HIS A 63 -0.34 5.44 16.64
C HIS A 63 1.18 5.42 16.43
N TRP A 64 1.77 6.46 15.81
CA TRP A 64 3.22 6.62 15.80
C TRP A 64 3.75 7.34 17.04
N THR A 65 2.92 8.14 17.72
CA THR A 65 3.37 9.04 18.79
C THR A 65 2.99 8.55 20.19
N MET A 66 1.82 7.91 20.33
CA MET A 66 1.19 7.52 21.60
C MET A 66 1.33 8.59 22.69
N ALA A 67 1.18 9.87 22.30
CA ALA A 67 1.38 11.08 23.10
C ALA A 67 2.77 11.29 23.74
N THR A 68 3.71 10.36 23.58
CA THR A 68 5.00 10.39 24.31
C THR A 68 6.23 10.33 23.41
N ARG A 69 6.03 10.29 22.09
CA ARG A 69 7.09 10.19 21.08
C ARG A 69 6.85 11.22 19.98
N ASN A 70 7.92 11.76 19.42
CA ASN A 70 7.83 12.74 18.33
C ASN A 70 8.64 12.28 17.10
N PRO A 71 7.98 11.78 16.03
CA PRO A 71 8.69 11.30 14.85
C PRO A 71 9.43 12.38 14.04
N ASP A 72 9.31 13.66 14.39
CA ASP A 72 10.19 14.71 13.87
C ASP A 72 11.60 14.65 14.46
N ASN A 73 11.77 14.02 15.62
CA ASN A 73 13.07 13.71 16.18
C ASN A 73 13.68 12.54 15.40
N VAL A 74 14.87 12.76 14.85
CA VAL A 74 15.62 11.77 14.07
C VAL A 74 16.97 11.54 14.73
N ASP A 75 17.32 10.27 14.96
CA ASP A 75 18.60 9.90 15.53
C ASP A 75 19.74 9.89 14.49
N GLY A 76 20.97 9.64 14.93
CA GLY A 76 22.14 9.57 14.05
C GLY A 76 22.11 8.44 13.00
N THR A 77 21.16 7.51 13.09
CA THR A 77 20.96 6.42 12.11
C THR A 77 19.89 6.76 11.07
N GLY A 78 19.21 7.89 11.22
CA GLY A 78 18.08 8.28 10.37
C GLY A 78 16.74 7.70 10.84
N ARG A 79 16.69 7.03 12.00
CA ARG A 79 15.44 6.49 12.56
C ARG A 79 14.69 7.59 13.29
N ARG A 80 13.37 7.61 13.11
CA ARG A 80 12.46 8.54 13.77
C ARG A 80 12.09 8.03 15.16
N GLU A 81 11.90 8.93 16.11
CA GLU A 81 11.38 8.56 17.42
C GLU A 81 9.90 8.14 17.32
N ILE A 82 9.60 6.86 17.60
CA ILE A 82 8.26 6.29 17.49
C ILE A 82 7.83 5.53 18.74
N ALA A 83 6.52 5.36 18.90
CA ALA A 83 5.90 4.60 19.98
C ALA A 83 5.90 3.08 19.72
N ALA A 84 7.05 2.53 19.36
CA ALA A 84 7.26 1.09 19.17
C ALA A 84 8.64 0.66 19.66
N TYR A 85 8.74 -0.53 20.24
CA TYR A 85 10.03 -1.15 20.58
C TYR A 85 10.77 -1.67 19.34
N TYR A 86 10.01 -2.16 18.35
CA TYR A 86 10.54 -2.67 17.09
C TYR A 86 10.28 -1.65 15.99
N TYR A 87 11.34 -1.32 15.26
CA TYR A 87 11.27 -0.37 14.17
C TYR A 87 10.86 -1.09 12.88
N PRO A 88 9.84 -0.62 12.13
CA PRO A 88 9.44 -1.28 10.89
C PRO A 88 10.54 -1.22 9.81
N ASP A 89 10.77 -2.33 9.12
CA ASP A 89 11.78 -2.40 8.03
C ASP A 89 11.49 -1.43 6.88
N ILE A 90 10.20 -1.13 6.67
CA ILE A 90 9.72 -0.21 5.63
C ILE A 90 9.61 1.24 6.12
N ASN A 91 10.19 1.57 7.29
CA ASN A 91 10.04 2.84 7.98
C ASN A 91 8.57 3.18 8.34
N LEU A 92 8.32 4.42 8.74
CA LEU A 92 6.97 4.91 9.04
C LEU A 92 6.17 4.99 7.76
N TYR A 93 4.95 4.48 7.81
CA TYR A 93 4.08 4.36 6.67
C TYR A 93 2.66 4.87 6.98
N PRO A 94 1.92 5.29 5.95
CA PRO A 94 0.49 5.54 6.04
C PRO A 94 -0.30 4.29 5.65
N SER A 95 -1.24 3.85 6.51
CA SER A 95 -1.92 2.55 6.36
C SER A 95 -2.80 2.45 5.12
N GLY A 96 -3.32 3.58 4.65
CA GLY A 96 -4.16 3.65 3.45
C GLY A 96 -3.41 3.72 2.12
N ALA A 97 -2.07 3.72 2.11
CA ALA A 97 -1.31 3.80 0.86
C ALA A 97 -1.38 2.51 0.06
N GLU A 98 -1.71 2.64 -1.23
CA GLU A 98 -1.86 1.52 -2.17
C GLU A 98 -0.64 0.59 -2.19
N GLY A 99 0.56 1.13 -2.38
CA GLY A 99 1.78 0.31 -2.43
C GLY A 99 2.11 -0.40 -1.12
N LEU A 100 1.73 0.16 0.03
CA LEU A 100 1.88 -0.48 1.33
C LEU A 100 0.90 -1.66 1.46
N ILE A 101 -0.37 -1.43 1.12
CA ILE A 101 -1.41 -2.47 1.20
C ILE A 101 -1.03 -3.65 0.31
N ASP A 102 -0.61 -3.37 -0.92
CA ASP A 102 -0.14 -4.41 -1.86
C ASP A 102 1.06 -5.17 -1.26
N TYR A 103 2.05 -4.46 -0.73
CA TYR A 103 3.18 -5.08 -0.05
C TYR A 103 2.74 -6.01 1.09
N GLN A 104 1.90 -5.52 2.02
CA GLN A 104 1.43 -6.30 3.17
C GLN A 104 0.62 -7.54 2.74
N ILE A 105 -0.30 -7.40 1.79
CA ILE A 105 -1.08 -8.53 1.25
C ILE A 105 -0.16 -9.58 0.63
N GLN A 106 0.85 -9.14 -0.13
CA GLN A 106 1.81 -10.07 -0.74
C GLN A 106 2.63 -10.79 0.33
N GLN A 107 3.11 -10.09 1.37
CA GLN A 107 3.78 -10.72 2.51
C GLN A 107 2.89 -11.75 3.21
N MET A 108 1.60 -11.46 3.37
CA MET A 108 0.64 -12.42 3.95
C MET A 108 0.50 -13.68 3.08
N LYS A 109 0.43 -13.53 1.76
CA LYS A 109 0.40 -14.67 0.83
C LYS A 109 1.69 -15.50 0.91
N TYR A 110 2.86 -14.85 0.97
CA TYR A 110 4.15 -15.54 1.13
C TYR A 110 4.25 -16.29 2.47
N ALA A 111 3.68 -15.74 3.54
CA ALA A 111 3.61 -16.39 4.85
C ALA A 111 2.54 -17.48 4.96
N GLY A 112 1.72 -17.68 3.92
CA GLY A 112 0.63 -18.67 3.95
C GLY A 112 -0.52 -18.29 4.89
N ILE A 113 -0.78 -16.99 5.10
CA ILE A 113 -1.94 -16.48 5.84
C ILE A 113 -3.19 -16.66 4.97
N ASP A 114 -4.26 -17.22 5.55
CA ASP A 114 -5.50 -17.55 4.84
C ASP A 114 -6.49 -16.38 4.79
N GLY A 115 -6.35 -15.40 5.68
CA GLY A 115 -7.24 -14.25 5.73
C GLY A 115 -6.82 -13.22 6.78
N VAL A 116 -7.54 -12.11 6.79
CA VAL A 116 -7.31 -10.99 7.72
C VAL A 116 -8.51 -10.79 8.63
N LEU A 117 -8.25 -10.45 9.87
CA LEU A 117 -9.20 -9.86 10.80
C LEU A 117 -8.90 -8.36 10.82
N MET A 118 -9.80 -7.56 10.27
CA MET A 118 -9.58 -6.12 10.15
C MET A 118 -10.12 -5.38 11.37
N ASP A 119 -9.29 -4.55 11.99
CA ASP A 119 -9.76 -3.61 12.99
C ASP A 119 -10.53 -2.48 12.29
N TRP A 120 -11.85 -2.52 12.42
CA TRP A 120 -12.77 -1.59 11.77
C TRP A 120 -13.53 -0.79 12.84
N PRO A 121 -13.35 0.55 12.90
CA PRO A 121 -13.75 1.34 14.06
C PRO A 121 -15.22 1.78 14.08
N GLY A 122 -16.02 1.43 13.08
CA GLY A 122 -17.37 1.99 12.93
C GLY A 122 -17.44 3.19 12.00
N THR A 123 -18.61 3.84 12.01
CA THR A 123 -18.90 5.05 11.22
C THR A 123 -18.83 6.34 12.05
N ALA A 124 -18.46 6.24 13.33
CA ALA A 124 -18.41 7.37 14.24
C ALA A 124 -17.37 8.41 13.79
N GLN A 125 -17.75 9.69 13.86
CA GLN A 125 -16.90 10.82 13.47
C GLN A 125 -16.15 11.37 14.69
N ALA A 126 -15.30 10.53 15.29
CA ALA A 126 -14.53 10.87 16.49
C ALA A 126 -13.07 10.44 16.32
N TYR A 127 -12.16 11.23 16.90
CA TYR A 127 -10.71 10.95 16.89
C TYR A 127 -10.18 10.70 15.47
N ASP A 128 -9.44 9.61 15.29
CA ASP A 128 -8.90 9.12 14.02
C ASP A 128 -9.79 8.06 13.35
N TYR A 129 -10.96 7.75 13.92
CA TYR A 129 -11.85 6.70 13.40
C TYR A 129 -12.25 6.89 11.93
N PRO A 130 -12.57 8.12 11.44
CA PRO A 130 -12.86 8.31 10.02
C PRO A 130 -11.71 7.90 9.12
N LYS A 131 -10.47 8.17 9.54
CA LYS A 131 -9.27 7.82 8.78
C LYS A 131 -8.98 6.32 8.84
N ASN A 132 -9.11 5.72 10.02
CA ASN A 132 -8.94 4.29 10.20
C ASN A 132 -9.98 3.50 9.38
N ALA A 133 -11.23 3.95 9.35
CA ALA A 133 -12.27 3.38 8.49
C ALA A 133 -11.96 3.54 7.00
N GLN A 134 -11.46 4.71 6.57
CA GLN A 134 -11.01 4.93 5.18
C GLN A 134 -9.91 3.93 4.79
N ASN A 135 -8.89 3.77 5.64
CA ASN A 135 -7.79 2.85 5.37
C ASN A 135 -8.24 1.39 5.35
N ALA A 136 -9.14 1.01 6.27
CA ALA A 136 -9.75 -0.31 6.28
C ALA A 136 -10.48 -0.60 4.95
N HIS A 137 -11.26 0.37 4.46
CA HIS A 137 -11.94 0.24 3.17
C HIS A 137 -10.97 0.13 2.00
N ASN A 138 -9.88 0.92 1.97
CA ASN A 138 -8.84 0.79 0.94
C ASN A 138 -8.22 -0.62 0.94
N PHE A 139 -7.98 -1.18 2.12
CA PHE A 139 -7.45 -2.54 2.26
C PHE A 139 -8.42 -3.60 1.74
N ILE A 140 -9.70 -3.50 2.13
CA ILE A 140 -10.77 -4.40 1.68
C ILE A 140 -10.91 -4.35 0.16
N GLN A 141 -10.95 -3.15 -0.41
CA GLN A 141 -11.04 -2.96 -1.87
C GLN A 141 -9.88 -3.66 -2.60
N LYS A 142 -8.67 -3.60 -2.06
CA LYS A 142 -7.51 -4.30 -2.64
C LYS A 142 -7.60 -5.82 -2.55
N LEU A 143 -8.13 -6.35 -1.45
CA LEU A 143 -8.40 -7.79 -1.33
C LEU A 143 -9.42 -8.25 -2.38
N GLU A 144 -10.53 -7.52 -2.53
CA GLU A 144 -11.58 -7.83 -3.50
C GLU A 144 -11.09 -7.73 -4.96
N ALA A 145 -10.29 -6.71 -5.28
CA ALA A 145 -9.68 -6.59 -6.61
C ALA A 145 -8.65 -7.70 -6.90
N GLY A 146 -7.91 -8.14 -5.88
CA GLY A 146 -6.88 -9.18 -5.99
C GLY A 146 -7.42 -10.61 -6.09
N THR A 147 -8.70 -10.84 -5.75
CA THR A 147 -9.33 -12.17 -5.87
C THR A 147 -9.70 -12.57 -7.31
N ASP A 148 -9.67 -11.64 -8.27
CA ASP A 148 -10.13 -11.86 -9.65
C ASP A 148 -9.02 -12.22 -10.66
N GLN A 149 -7.75 -12.34 -10.22
CA GLN A 149 -6.63 -12.62 -11.13
C GLN A 149 -6.26 -14.11 -11.25
N SER A 150 -6.95 -15.00 -10.53
CA SER A 150 -6.69 -16.46 -10.57
C SER A 150 -7.86 -17.30 -11.04
N GLN A 151 -8.99 -16.68 -11.37
CA GLN A 151 -10.13 -17.33 -12.01
C GLN A 151 -10.48 -16.54 -13.26
N GLY A 152 -10.29 -17.15 -14.43
CA GLY A 152 -10.72 -16.54 -15.68
C GLY A 152 -12.20 -16.16 -15.58
N SER A 153 -12.50 -14.88 -15.79
CA SER A 153 -13.86 -14.34 -15.92
C SER A 153 -14.74 -14.51 -14.69
N CYS A 154 -14.72 -13.54 -13.78
CA CYS A 154 -15.91 -13.18 -13.01
C CYS A 154 -16.08 -11.65 -13.03
N ARG A 155 -16.51 -11.16 -14.20
CA ARG A 155 -17.09 -9.83 -14.34
C ARG A 155 -18.36 -9.80 -13.50
N CYS A 156 -18.39 -8.98 -12.45
CA CYS A 156 -19.65 -8.52 -11.88
C CYS A 156 -20.39 -7.76 -12.99
N LEU A 157 -21.38 -8.41 -13.60
CA LEU A 157 -22.36 -7.71 -14.40
C LEU A 157 -23.27 -6.90 -13.45
N PRO A 158 -23.84 -5.77 -13.93
CA PRO A 158 -24.98 -5.15 -13.27
C PRO A 158 -26.17 -6.11 -13.19
#